data_AF-B0TI44-F1
#
_entry.id   AF-B0TI44-F1
#
_cell.length_a   1.000
_cell.length_b   1.000
_cell.length_c   1.000
_cell.angle_alpha   90.00
_cell.angle_beta   90.00
_cell.angle_gamma   90.00
#
_symmetry.space_group_name_H-M   'P 1'
#
loop_
_entity.id
_entity.type
_entity.pdbx_description
1 polymer ?
#
loop_
_entity_poly.entity_id
_entity_poly.type
_entity_poly.pdbx_seq_one_letter_code
_entity_poly.pdbx_strand_id
1 'polypeptide(L)' 'MTHWAVEGGACLLIINAELTPLADRADWVIRTPAAEALDRIAAEVLGEGRQSLPKLTSP' A
#
# COMPACT_ATOMS: atom_id res chain seq x y z
N MET A 1 -6.63 4.38 -24.24
CA MET A 1 -7.41 3.90 -23.08
C MET A 1 -6.41 3.48 -22.02
N THR A 2 -6.25 4.27 -20.97
CA THR A 2 -5.37 3.96 -19.84
C THR A 2 -6.05 2.83 -19.06
N HIS A 3 -5.54 1.61 -19.20
CA HIS A 3 -6.06 0.44 -18.49
C HIS A 3 -5.57 0.57 -17.04
N TRP A 4 -6.46 0.89 -16.09
CA TRP A 4 -6.05 1.07 -14.70
C TRP A 4 -5.82 -0.31 -14.06
N ALA A 5 -4.74 -0.46 -13.28
CA ALA A 5 -4.44 -1.73 -12.60
C ALA A 5 -5.62 -2.23 -11.75
N VAL A 6 -6.35 -1.30 -11.12
CA VAL A 6 -7.56 -1.59 -10.31
C VAL A 6 -8.71 -2.13 -11.15
N GLU A 7 -8.91 -1.65 -12.37
CA GLU A 7 -9.94 -2.17 -13.30
C GLU A 7 -9.63 -3.61 -13.73
N GLY A 8 -8.35 -3.98 -13.74
CA GLY A 8 -7.88 -5.35 -13.92
C GLY A 8 -7.95 -6.22 -12.66
N GLY A 9 -8.50 -5.71 -11.54
CA GLY A 9 -8.62 -6.43 -10.27
C GLY A 9 -7.38 -6.41 -9.39
N ALA A 10 -6.40 -5.54 -9.66
CA ALA A 10 -5.25 -5.39 -8.78
C ALA A 10 -5.61 -4.68 -7.47
N CYS A 11 -4.97 -5.09 -6.38
CA CYS A 11 -5.00 -4.40 -5.10
C CYS A 11 -4.31 -3.04 -5.20
N LEU A 12 -4.93 -1.98 -4.67
CA LEU A 12 -4.38 -0.62 -4.65
C LEU A 12 -3.74 -0.31 -3.28
N LEU A 13 -2.41 -0.18 -3.27
CA LEU A 13 -1.64 0.35 -2.15
C LEU A 13 -1.20 1.79 -2.47
N ILE A 14 -1.48 2.72 -1.55
CA ILE A 14 -0.99 4.11 -1.61
C ILE A 14 0.01 4.33 -0.47
N ILE A 15 1.19 4.84 -0.83
CA ILE A 15 2.21 5.29 0.10
C ILE A 15 2.39 6.79 -0.12
N ASN A 16 1.92 7.60 0.82
CA ASN A 16 2.10 9.05 0.76
C ASN A 16 1.99 9.66 2.14
N ALA A 17 2.92 10.55 2.50
CA ALA A 17 2.87 11.27 3.77
C ALA A 17 1.63 12.17 3.86
N GLU A 18 1.21 12.75 2.74
CA GLU A 18 0.05 13.63 2.65
C GLU A 18 -1.20 12.89 2.16
N LEU A 19 -2.37 13.51 2.38
CA LEU A 19 -3.64 13.05 1.85
C LEU A 19 -3.62 13.04 0.32
N THR A 20 -4.22 12.00 -0.26
CA THR A 20 -4.33 11.83 -1.72
C THR A 20 -5.80 11.63 -2.07
N PRO A 21 -6.33 12.24 -3.14
CA PRO A 21 -7.74 12.10 -3.56
C PRO A 21 -8.21 10.66 -3.84
N LEU A 22 -7.27 9.72 -3.98
CA LEU A 22 -7.55 8.30 -4.22
C LEU A 22 -7.50 7.44 -2.96
N ALA A 23 -7.26 8.04 -1.79
CA ALA A 23 -7.13 7.31 -0.53
C ALA A 23 -8.36 6.45 -0.22
N ASP A 24 -9.56 6.97 -0.48
CA ASP A 24 -10.83 6.26 -0.23
C ASP A 24 -11.04 5.06 -1.17
N ARG A 25 -10.26 4.97 -2.24
CA ARG A 25 -10.30 3.86 -3.21
C ARG A 25 -9.20 2.84 -2.98
N ALA A 26 -8.26 3.11 -2.08
CA ALA A 26 -7.14 2.24 -1.82
C ALA A 26 -7.55 1.14 -0.84
N ASP A 27 -7.14 -0.08 -1.14
CA ASP A 27 -7.24 -1.20 -0.21
C ASP A 27 -6.32 -0.97 1.01
N TRP A 28 -5.19 -0.27 0.78
CA TRP A 28 -4.14 -0.02 1.77
C TRP A 28 -3.60 1.40 1.64
N VAL A 29 -3.43 2.08 2.78
CA VAL A 29 -2.83 3.43 2.82
C VAL A 29 -1.77 3.49 3.91
N ILE A 30 -0.55 3.89 3.53
CA ILE A 30 0.57 4.12 4.44
C ILE A 30 0.90 5.62 4.42
N ARG A 31 0.77 6.27 5.59
CA ARG A 31 0.96 7.72 5.78
C ARG A 31 2.36 8.08 6.28
N THR A 32 3.38 7.71 5.51
CA THR A 32 4.78 8.04 5.78
C THR A 32 5.51 8.37 4.48
N PRO A 33 6.70 9.00 4.53
CA PRO A 33 7.56 9.15 3.36
C PRO A 33 7.82 7.81 2.67
N ALA A 34 7.86 7.81 1.34
CA ALA A 34 7.95 6.59 0.56
C ALA A 34 9.21 5.77 0.86
N ALA A 35 10.35 6.43 1.10
CA ALA A 35 11.60 5.76 1.46
C ALA A 35 11.46 4.91 2.73
N GLU A 36 10.89 5.48 3.79
CA GLU A 36 10.68 4.79 5.07
C GLU A 36 9.67 3.63 4.94
N ALA A 37 8.61 3.83 4.16
CA ALA A 37 7.62 2.79 3.93
C ALA A 37 8.19 1.62 3.14
N LEU A 38 9.00 1.89 2.11
CA LEU A 38 9.61 0.87 1.26
C LEU A 38 10.60 0.00 2.04
N ASP A 39 11.40 0.59 2.92
CA ASP A 39 12.32 -0.18 3.77
C ASP A 39 11.55 -1.14 4.68
N ARG A 40 10.43 -0.70 5.25
CA ARG A 40 9.55 -1.54 6.08
C ARG A 40 8.87 -2.64 5.27
N ILE A 41 8.32 -2.32 4.10
CA ILE A 41 7.69 -3.29 3.21
C ILE A 41 8.71 -4.32 2.74
N ALA A 42 9.92 -3.88 2.37
CA ALA A 42 10.99 -4.77 1.97
C ALA A 42 11.38 -5.71 3.13
N ALA A 43 11.49 -5.18 4.36
CA ALA A 43 11.77 -6.00 5.54
C ALA A 43 10.66 -7.03 5.83
N GLU A 44 9.38 -6.68 5.68
CA GLU A 44 8.26 -7.60 5.88
C GLU A 44 8.16 -8.65 4.76
N VAL A 45 8.25 -8.23 3.50
CA VAL A 45 8.09 -9.12 2.33
C VAL A 45 9.31 -10.02 2.10
N LEU A 46 10.52 -9.52 2.36
CA LEU A 46 11.76 -10.29 2.20
C LEU A 46 12.18 -11.01 3.49
N GLY A 47 11.76 -10.50 4.66
CA GLY A 47 12.05 -11.10 5.95
C GLY A 47 11.11 -12.26 6.32
N GLU A 48 9.85 -12.23 5.86
CA GLU A 48 8.86 -13.28 6.09
C GLU A 48 8.32 -13.84 4.79
N GLY A 49 8.87 -14.98 4.35
CA GLY A 49 8.22 -15.81 3.34
C GLY A 49 6.80 -16.16 3.81
N ARG A 50 5.79 -15.57 3.15
CA ARG A 50 4.35 -15.84 3.33
C ARG A 50 3.80 -15.55 4.74
N GLN A 51 3.60 -14.29 5.08
CA GLN A 51 2.43 -13.95 5.91
C GLN A 51 1.66 -12.81 5.27
N SER A 52 0.35 -13.04 5.14
CA SER A 52 -0.63 -12.12 4.61
C SER A 52 -0.47 -10.78 5.31
N LEU A 53 -0.22 -9.72 4.52
CA LEU A 53 -0.21 -8.36 5.01
C LEU A 53 -1.38 -8.19 6.00
N PRO A 54 -1.13 -7.80 7.27
CA PRO A 54 -2.18 -7.64 8.25
C PRO A 54 -2.97 -6.37 7.91
N LYS A 55 -4.31 -6.48 7.81
CA LYS A 55 -5.18 -5.30 7.63
C LYS A 55 -4.81 -4.28 8.71
N LEU A 56 -4.09 -3.23 8.34
CA LEU A 56 -3.76 -2.13 9.25
C LEU A 56 -5.06 -1.39 9.51
N THR A 57 -5.72 -1.75 10.62
CA THR A 57 -6.76 -0.91 11.21
C THR A 57 -6.06 0.30 11.83
N SER A 58 -6.34 1.49 11.28
CA SER A 58 -5.96 2.76 11.92
C SER A 58 -6.66 2.93 13.27
N PRO A 59 -6.04 3.63 14.25
CA PRO A 59 -6.74 4.11 15.45
C PRO A 59 -7.82 5.15 15.11
#